data_AF-A0A3L7RW34-F1
#
_entry.id   AF-A0A3L7RW34-F1
#
_cell.length_a   1.000
_cell.length_b   1.000
_cell.length_c   1.000
_cell.angle_alpha   90.00
_cell.angle_beta   90.00
_cell.angle_gamma   90.00
#
_symmetry.space_group_name_H-M   'P 1'
#
loop_
_entity.id
_entity.type
_entity.pdbx_description
1 polymer ?
#
loop_
_entity_poly.entity_id
_entity_poly.type
_entity_poly.pdbx_seq_one_letter_code
_entity_poly.pdbx_strand_id
1 'polypeptide(L)'
;MIETHLVLAGWSVVLVDTAGLREAGDQASGATERAGIARAVAATGAADLVIRVEATGTEPPPHDGLVVWSKADLQALEQPVPDGVLVTSSRTGAGLGALVAAVMAKLVPEADEPGLLDGAVPFLPRHLEALNRVMAGEPVDGGRRLQ
;
A
#
# COMPACT_ATOMS: atom_id res chain seq x y z
N MET A 1 7.98 2.51 -13.28
CA MET A 1 7.25 2.78 -12.03
C MET A 1 6.30 3.92 -12.28
N ILE A 2 5.02 3.69 -12.05
CA ILE A 2 3.95 4.68 -12.15
C ILE A 2 3.35 4.79 -10.74
N GLU A 3 3.04 6.01 -10.32
CA GLU A 3 2.38 6.28 -9.05
C GLU A 3 0.97 6.77 -9.34
N THR A 4 0.01 6.31 -8.56
CA THR A 4 -1.39 6.75 -8.65
C THR A 4 -1.95 7.01 -7.27
N HIS A 5 -2.51 8.20 -7.09
CA HIS A 5 -3.23 8.57 -5.88
C HIS A 5 -4.69 8.11 -6.01
N LEU A 6 -5.17 7.43 -4.98
CA LEU A 6 -6.53 6.91 -4.93
C LEU A 6 -7.09 7.05 -3.51
N VAL A 7 -8.42 7.03 -3.40
CA VAL A 7 -9.10 7.10 -2.10
C VAL A 7 -9.82 5.78 -1.87
N LEU A 8 -9.43 5.05 -0.83
CA LEU A 8 -10.06 3.80 -0.40
C LEU A 8 -10.69 3.98 0.96
N ALA A 9 -11.99 3.73 1.07
CA ALA A 9 -12.73 3.86 2.33
C ALA A 9 -12.51 5.22 3.06
N GLY A 10 -12.33 6.31 2.29
CA GLY A 10 -12.06 7.65 2.82
C GLY A 10 -10.59 7.97 3.09
N TRP A 11 -9.68 7.01 2.95
CA TRP A 11 -8.23 7.17 3.15
C TRP A 11 -7.51 7.40 1.84
N SER A 12 -6.61 8.39 1.82
CA SER A 12 -5.70 8.62 0.70
C SER A 12 -4.63 7.54 0.68
N VAL A 13 -4.56 6.77 -0.40
CA VAL A 13 -3.57 5.72 -0.62
C VAL A 13 -2.80 6.02 -1.90
N VAL A 14 -1.49 5.80 -1.88
CA VAL A 14 -0.63 5.91 -3.05
C VAL A 14 -0.30 4.51 -3.54
N LEU A 15 -0.79 4.16 -4.73
CA LEU A 15 -0.44 2.91 -5.39
C LEU A 15 0.79 3.12 -6.26
N VAL A 16 1.83 2.35 -5.98
CA VAL A 16 3.08 2.36 -6.75
C VAL A 16 3.17 1.08 -7.56
N ASP A 17 3.15 1.20 -8.89
CA ASP A 17 3.28 0.07 -9.79
C ASP A 17 4.76 -0.32 -9.96
N THR A 18 5.10 -1.50 -9.44
CA THR A 18 6.41 -2.15 -9.57
C THR A 18 6.40 -3.32 -10.57
N ALA A 19 5.30 -3.55 -11.29
CA ALA A 19 5.23 -4.57 -12.33
C ALA A 19 6.29 -4.32 -13.42
N GLY A 20 6.82 -5.42 -13.99
CA GLY A 20 7.91 -5.39 -14.97
C GLY A 20 9.33 -5.53 -14.39
N LEU A 21 9.49 -5.60 -13.05
CA LEU A 21 10.78 -5.86 -12.41
C LEU A 21 11.44 -7.19 -12.83
N ARG A 22 10.65 -8.25 -13.05
CA ARG A 22 11.14 -9.58 -13.49
C ARG A 22 11.69 -9.55 -14.91
N GLU A 23 11.03 -8.85 -15.84
CA GLU A 23 11.47 -8.77 -17.23
C GLU A 23 12.76 -7.95 -17.38
N ALA A 24 12.95 -6.95 -16.50
CA ALA A 24 14.15 -6.13 -16.49
C ALA A 24 15.36 -6.85 -15.86
N GLY A 25 15.19 -7.73 -14.85
CA GLY A 25 16.32 -8.38 -14.17
C GLY A 25 17.22 -9.22 -15.09
N ASP A 26 16.62 -9.96 -16.03
CA ASP A 26 17.35 -10.86 -16.95
C ASP A 26 17.84 -10.17 -18.24
N GLN A 27 17.38 -8.94 -18.55
CA GLN A 27 17.71 -8.23 -19.79
C GLN A 27 18.16 -6.76 -19.63
N ALA A 28 18.21 -6.21 -18.40
CA ALA A 28 18.53 -4.80 -18.17
C ALA A 28 19.99 -4.46 -18.51
N SER A 29 20.22 -4.08 -19.76
CA SER A 29 21.54 -3.66 -20.24
C SER A 29 21.74 -2.14 -20.06
N GLY A 30 20.66 -1.35 -19.98
CA GLY A 30 20.70 0.11 -19.91
C GLY A 30 20.81 0.70 -18.49
N ALA A 31 21.47 1.86 -18.37
CA ALA A 31 21.53 2.61 -17.10
C ALA A 31 20.13 3.04 -16.59
N THR A 32 19.23 3.39 -17.51
CA THR A 32 17.84 3.78 -17.19
C THR A 32 17.05 2.62 -16.60
N GLU A 33 17.20 1.40 -17.13
CA GLU A 33 16.53 0.19 -16.62
C GLU A 33 17.03 -0.17 -15.22
N ARG A 34 18.35 -0.11 -15.01
CA ARG A 34 18.94 -0.31 -13.66
C ARG A 34 18.42 0.72 -12.65
N ALA A 35 18.33 2.00 -13.03
CA ALA A 35 17.75 3.03 -12.18
C ALA A 35 16.23 2.83 -11.94
N GLY A 36 15.52 2.25 -12.91
CA GLY A 36 14.12 1.83 -12.77
C GLY A 36 13.95 0.71 -11.75
N ILE A 37 14.78 -0.33 -11.84
CA ILE A 37 14.80 -1.45 -10.88
C ILE A 37 15.14 -0.94 -9.48
N ALA A 38 16.20 -0.13 -9.35
CA ALA A 38 16.60 0.42 -8.06
C ALA A 38 15.47 1.23 -7.40
N ARG A 39 14.74 2.04 -8.18
CA ARG A 39 13.58 2.79 -7.67
C ARG A 39 12.45 1.88 -7.22
N ALA A 40 12.11 0.85 -7.97
CA ALA A 40 11.04 -0.05 -7.61
C ALA A 40 11.40 -0.90 -6.37
N VAL A 41 12.66 -1.32 -6.23
CA VAL A 41 13.15 -1.99 -5.01
C VAL A 41 13.08 -1.05 -3.79
N ALA A 42 13.52 0.20 -3.95
CA ALA A 42 13.42 1.20 -2.89
C ALA A 42 11.97 1.49 -2.51
N ALA A 43 11.07 1.60 -3.48
CA ALA A 43 9.64 1.81 -3.25
C ALA A 43 9.02 0.62 -2.48
N THR A 44 9.32 -0.61 -2.88
CA THR A 44 8.86 -1.81 -2.13
C THR A 44 9.36 -1.81 -0.69
N GLY A 45 10.63 -1.42 -0.45
CA GLY A 45 11.21 -1.36 0.89
C GLY A 45 10.67 -0.23 1.77
N ALA A 46 10.12 0.83 1.16
CA ALA A 46 9.55 1.97 1.87
C ALA A 46 8.01 1.92 1.99
N ALA A 47 7.36 0.95 1.33
CA ALA A 47 5.90 0.85 1.32
C ALA A 47 5.35 0.36 2.65
N ASP A 48 4.27 0.97 3.13
CA ASP A 48 3.52 0.53 4.31
C ASP A 48 2.85 -0.84 4.09
N LEU A 49 2.52 -1.14 2.83
CA LEU A 49 1.98 -2.43 2.42
C LEU A 49 2.43 -2.81 1.00
N VAL A 50 2.89 -4.04 0.84
CA VAL A 50 3.23 -4.62 -0.45
C VAL A 50 2.16 -5.64 -0.86
N ILE A 51 1.70 -5.54 -2.11
CA ILE A 51 0.76 -6.48 -2.71
C ILE A 51 1.50 -7.30 -3.77
N ARG A 52 1.63 -8.60 -3.52
CA ARG A 52 2.23 -9.55 -4.45
C ARG A 52 1.15 -10.16 -5.33
N VAL A 53 1.18 -9.83 -6.61
CA VAL A 53 0.21 -10.34 -7.59
C VAL A 53 0.85 -11.47 -8.41
N GLU A 54 0.21 -12.63 -8.45
CA GLU A 54 0.62 -13.78 -9.24
C GLU A 54 -0.58 -14.35 -10.03
N ALA A 55 -0.32 -15.28 -10.96
CA ALA A 55 -1.39 -16.00 -11.63
C ALA A 55 -2.05 -17.02 -10.68
N THR A 56 -3.31 -17.37 -10.93
CA THR A 56 -3.96 -18.49 -10.23
C THR A 56 -3.16 -19.78 -10.40
N GLY A 57 -3.05 -20.57 -9.34
CA GLY A 57 -2.40 -21.88 -9.38
C GLY A 57 -0.88 -21.86 -9.14
N THR A 58 -0.24 -20.70 -9.13
CA THR A 58 1.19 -20.60 -8.75
C THR A 58 1.32 -20.58 -7.23
N GLU A 59 2.19 -21.43 -6.68
CA GLU A 59 2.56 -21.34 -5.27
C GLU A 59 3.33 -20.02 -5.03
N PRO A 60 2.76 -19.07 -4.29
CA PRO A 60 3.42 -17.80 -4.05
C PRO A 60 4.55 -18.03 -3.02
N PRO A 61 5.75 -17.48 -3.24
CA PRO A 61 6.78 -17.55 -2.20
C PRO A 61 6.32 -16.79 -0.95
N PRO A 62 6.87 -17.12 0.24
CA PRO A 62 6.57 -16.39 1.46
C PRO A 62 6.77 -14.88 1.27
N HIS A 63 5.78 -14.11 1.70
CA HIS A 63 5.80 -12.65 1.63
C HIS A 63 5.10 -12.07 2.86
N ASP A 64 5.69 -11.05 3.47
CA ASP A 64 5.14 -10.35 4.65
C ASP A 64 3.93 -9.43 4.30
N GLY A 65 3.40 -9.52 3.08
CA GLY A 65 2.40 -8.61 2.51
C GLY A 65 1.12 -9.34 2.12
N LEU A 66 0.28 -8.70 1.30
CA LEU A 66 -0.89 -9.36 0.74
C LEU A 66 -0.50 -10.16 -0.50
N VAL A 67 -0.97 -11.40 -0.58
CA VAL A 67 -0.81 -12.24 -1.78
C VAL A 67 -2.12 -12.29 -2.53
N VAL A 68 -2.06 -12.01 -3.83
CA VAL A 68 -3.22 -11.94 -4.72
C VAL A 68 -2.99 -12.83 -5.93
N TRP A 69 -3.87 -13.81 -6.12
CA TRP A 69 -4.03 -14.49 -7.40
C TRP A 69 -4.95 -13.66 -8.30
N SER A 70 -4.43 -13.23 -9.45
CA SER A 70 -5.18 -12.45 -10.44
C SER A 70 -5.59 -13.31 -11.64
N LYS A 71 -6.39 -12.73 -12.53
CA LYS A 71 -6.91 -13.36 -13.76
C LYS A 71 -7.78 -14.60 -13.51
N ALA A 72 -8.53 -14.62 -12.41
CA ALA A 72 -9.44 -15.71 -12.07
C ALA A 72 -10.56 -15.96 -13.10
N ASP A 73 -10.73 -15.07 -14.07
CA ASP A 73 -11.64 -15.25 -15.21
C ASP A 73 -11.11 -16.19 -16.30
N LEU A 74 -9.79 -16.47 -16.32
CA LEU A 74 -9.17 -17.24 -17.41
C LEU A 74 -9.15 -18.75 -17.17
N GLN A 75 -9.15 -19.18 -15.91
CA GLN A 75 -9.07 -20.59 -15.52
C GLN A 75 -9.94 -20.84 -14.31
N ALA A 76 -10.60 -22.00 -14.29
CA ALA A 76 -11.21 -22.50 -13.07
C ALA A 76 -10.10 -22.80 -12.06
N LEU A 77 -10.37 -22.58 -10.77
CA LEU A 77 -9.47 -22.95 -9.70
C LEU A 77 -9.45 -24.48 -9.60
N GLU A 78 -8.47 -25.12 -10.23
CA GLU A 78 -8.29 -26.58 -10.19
C GLU A 78 -7.78 -27.06 -8.83
N GLN A 79 -7.13 -26.17 -8.08
CA GLN A 79 -6.61 -26.41 -6.73
C GLN A 79 -7.27 -25.46 -5.73
N PRO A 80 -7.40 -25.88 -4.45
CA PRO A 80 -7.89 -25.01 -3.40
C PRO A 80 -7.00 -23.77 -3.27
N VAL A 81 -7.63 -22.64 -2.96
CA VAL A 81 -6.92 -21.39 -2.69
C VAL A 81 -6.17 -21.55 -1.36
N PRO A 82 -4.85 -21.29 -1.31
CA PRO A 82 -4.09 -21.31 -0.06
C PRO A 82 -4.64 -20.29 0.94
N ASP A 83 -4.50 -20.59 2.23
CA ASP A 83 -4.90 -19.67 3.29
C ASP A 83 -4.20 -18.31 3.15
N GLY A 84 -4.97 -17.24 3.31
CA GLY A 84 -4.47 -15.87 3.20
C GLY A 84 -4.27 -15.34 1.78
N VAL A 85 -4.52 -16.15 0.74
CA VAL A 85 -4.47 -15.70 -0.66
C VAL A 85 -5.82 -15.15 -1.11
N LEU A 86 -5.81 -13.93 -1.64
CA LEU A 86 -6.98 -13.30 -2.24
C LEU A 86 -7.07 -13.64 -3.72
N VAL A 87 -8.26 -13.98 -4.21
CA VAL A 87 -8.47 -14.27 -5.63
C VAL A 87 -9.23 -13.14 -6.29
N THR A 88 -8.71 -12.64 -7.40
CA THR A 88 -9.25 -11.48 -8.11
C THR A 88 -9.26 -11.68 -9.63
N SER A 89 -10.10 -10.90 -10.30
CA SER A 89 -10.05 -10.70 -11.75
C SER A 89 -10.17 -9.21 -12.03
N SER A 90 -9.08 -8.59 -12.49
CA SER A 90 -9.09 -7.19 -12.90
C SER A 90 -9.98 -6.92 -14.10
N ARG A 91 -10.26 -7.95 -14.93
CA ARG A 91 -11.16 -7.85 -16.09
C ARG A 91 -12.63 -7.77 -15.68
N THR A 92 -13.04 -8.57 -14.69
CA THR A 92 -14.45 -8.68 -14.28
C THR A 92 -14.77 -7.89 -13.03
N GLY A 93 -13.75 -7.47 -12.26
CA GLY A 93 -13.89 -6.85 -10.95
C GLY A 93 -14.09 -7.84 -9.80
N ALA A 94 -14.18 -9.15 -10.08
CA ALA A 94 -14.36 -10.16 -9.04
C ALA A 94 -13.22 -10.08 -8.00
N GLY A 95 -13.57 -10.17 -6.72
CA GLY A 95 -12.62 -10.17 -5.60
C GLY A 95 -12.00 -8.81 -5.25
N LEU A 96 -12.18 -7.76 -6.06
CA LEU A 96 -11.57 -6.46 -5.81
C LEU A 96 -12.07 -5.81 -4.50
N GLY A 97 -13.35 -6.00 -4.16
CA GLY A 97 -13.89 -5.52 -2.88
C GLY A 97 -13.23 -6.17 -1.66
N ALA A 98 -12.99 -7.48 -1.72
CA ALA A 98 -12.27 -8.20 -0.66
C ALA A 98 -10.81 -7.77 -0.57
N LEU A 99 -10.17 -7.49 -1.71
CA LEU A 99 -8.83 -6.93 -1.75
C LEU A 99 -8.77 -5.54 -1.10
N VAL A 100 -9.70 -4.65 -1.42
CA VAL A 100 -9.77 -3.31 -0.80
C VAL A 100 -9.95 -3.44 0.71
N ALA A 101 -10.86 -4.30 1.18
CA ALA A 101 -11.05 -4.53 2.61
C ALA A 101 -9.78 -5.04 3.30
N ALA A 102 -9.08 -5.99 2.69
CA ALA A 102 -7.81 -6.52 3.23
C ALA A 102 -6.69 -5.47 3.25
N VAL A 103 -6.60 -4.62 2.21
CA VAL A 103 -5.67 -3.49 2.16
C VAL A 103 -5.94 -2.52 3.31
N MET A 104 -7.21 -2.15 3.51
CA MET A 104 -7.57 -1.21 4.58
C MET A 104 -7.32 -1.78 5.97
N ALA A 105 -7.66 -3.05 6.21
CA ALA A 105 -7.40 -3.70 7.49
C ALA A 105 -5.89 -3.79 7.83
N LYS A 106 -5.02 -3.75 6.82
CA LYS A 106 -3.56 -3.74 7.02
C LYS A 106 -3.00 -2.34 7.20
N LEU A 107 -3.49 -1.35 6.44
CA LEU A 107 -2.98 0.02 6.47
C LEU A 107 -3.53 0.84 7.63
N VAL A 108 -4.77 0.56 8.06
CA VAL A 108 -5.46 1.31 9.11
C VAL A 108 -6.22 0.32 10.00
N PRO A 109 -5.52 -0.53 10.78
CA PRO A 109 -6.16 -1.53 11.63
C PRO A 109 -7.08 -0.90 12.69
N GLU A 110 -6.83 0.35 13.07
CA GLU A 110 -7.65 1.10 14.04
C GLU A 110 -8.91 1.72 13.41
N ALA A 111 -9.10 1.64 12.08
CA ALA A 111 -10.28 2.23 11.42
C ALA A 111 -11.61 1.67 11.94
N ASP A 112 -11.59 0.46 12.50
CA ASP A 112 -12.76 -0.19 13.10
C ASP A 112 -13.00 0.24 14.56
N GLU A 113 -12.11 1.03 15.17
CA GLU A 113 -12.28 1.55 16.52
C GLU A 113 -13.28 2.73 16.54
N PRO A 114 -14.43 2.58 17.22
CA PRO A 114 -15.38 3.68 17.36
C PRO A 114 -14.72 4.85 18.09
N GLY A 115 -14.65 6.00 17.42
CA GLY A 115 -14.20 7.26 17.99
C GLY A 115 -12.70 7.58 17.84
N LEU A 116 -11.94 6.77 17.08
CA LEU A 116 -10.55 7.08 16.74
C LEU A 116 -10.40 8.49 16.13
N LEU A 117 -11.40 8.92 15.36
CA LEU A 117 -11.43 10.22 14.67
C LEU A 117 -12.37 11.24 15.33
N ASP A 118 -12.90 10.96 16.52
CA ASP A 118 -13.75 11.91 17.25
C ASP A 118 -12.94 13.08 17.83
N GLY A 119 -11.62 12.90 17.95
CA GLY A 119 -10.67 13.94 18.35
C GLY A 119 -10.07 14.71 17.17
N ALA A 120 -9.44 15.85 17.46
CA ALA A 120 -8.70 16.61 16.45
C ALA A 120 -7.45 15.83 16.00
N VAL A 121 -7.43 15.39 14.74
CA VAL A 121 -6.26 14.73 14.14
C VAL A 121 -5.36 15.75 13.44
N PRO A 122 -4.09 15.90 13.84
CA PRO A 122 -3.16 16.83 13.20
C PRO A 122 -2.69 16.29 11.83
N PHE A 123 -3.10 16.94 10.75
CA PHE A 123 -2.78 16.51 9.36
C PHE A 123 -1.77 17.41 8.62
N LEU A 124 -1.22 18.43 9.27
CA LEU A 124 -0.26 19.36 8.65
C LEU A 124 1.11 19.20 9.30
N PRO A 125 2.23 19.31 8.53
CA PRO A 125 3.58 19.18 9.08
C PRO A 125 3.82 20.07 10.31
N ARG A 126 3.36 21.33 10.26
CA ARG A 126 3.45 22.25 11.41
C ARG A 126 2.70 21.80 12.66
N HIS A 127 1.59 21.06 12.51
CA HIS A 127 0.85 20.55 13.65
C HIS A 127 1.64 19.41 14.31
N LEU A 128 2.24 18.53 13.50
CA LEU A 128 3.10 17.45 13.98
C LEU A 128 4.35 18.01 14.68
N GLU A 129 5.00 19.01 14.11
CA GLU A 129 6.14 19.70 14.74
C GLU A 129 5.77 20.29 16.10
N ALA A 130 4.63 20.99 16.19
CA ALA A 130 4.17 21.56 17.44
C ALA A 130 3.84 20.48 18.49
N LEU A 131 3.18 19.38 18.09
CA LEU A 131 2.92 18.26 18.99
C LEU A 131 4.20 17.60 19.50
N ASN A 132 5.16 17.32 18.62
CA ASN A 132 6.45 16.71 18.99
C ASN A 132 7.20 17.57 20.01
N ARG A 133 7.17 18.90 19.85
CA ARG A 133 7.76 19.84 20.82
C ARG A 133 7.07 19.78 22.19
N VAL A 134 5.73 19.77 22.23
CA VAL A 134 4.98 19.62 23.49
C VAL A 134 5.34 18.30 24.18
N MET A 135 5.36 17.19 23.44
CA MET A 135 5.70 15.88 24.00
C MET A 135 7.15 15.81 24.50
N ALA A 136 8.07 16.55 23.86
CA ALA A 136 9.45 16.70 24.31
C ALA A 136 9.63 17.68 25.49
N GLY A 137 8.55 18.33 25.94
CA GLY A 137 8.59 19.33 27.03
C GLY A 137 9.12 20.70 26.61
N GLU A 138 9.21 20.97 25.31
CA GLU A 138 9.63 22.27 24.78
C GLU A 138 8.46 23.26 24.78
N PRO A 139 8.70 24.54 25.15
CA PRO A 139 7.66 25.56 25.13
C PRO A 139 7.16 25.77 23.71
N VAL A 140 5.85 25.69 23.47
CA VAL A 140 5.25 26.05 22.17
C VAL A 140 5.19 27.56 22.07
N ASP A 141 5.84 28.12 21.06
CA ASP A 141 5.88 29.57 20.88
C ASP A 141 4.47 30.04 20.46
N GLY A 142 3.75 30.63 21.41
CA GLY A 142 2.40 31.13 21.22
C GLY A 142 2.40 32.23 20.19
N GLY A 143 1.85 31.94 19.01
CA GLY A 143 1.75 32.88 17.89
C GLY A 143 1.29 34.26 18.36
N ARG A 144 2.03 35.27 17.89
CA ARG A 144 1.81 36.71 18.15
C ARG A 144 0.32 37.04 18.22
N ARG A 145 -0.11 37.63 19.33
CA ARG A 145 -1.38 38.35 19.40
C ARG A 145 -1.36 39.41 18.30
N LEU A 146 -2.20 39.24 17.30
CA LEU A 146 -2.55 40.33 16.40
C LEU A 146 -3.23 41.39 17.27
N GLN A 147 -2.51 42.49 17.50
CA GLN A 147 -3.09 43.74 17.98
C GLN A 147 -3.74 44.47 16.81
#